data_AF-A0A0N8PS86-F1
#
_entry.id   AF-A0A0N8PS86-F1
#
_cell.length_a   1.000
_cell.length_b   1.000
_cell.length_c   1.000
_cell.angle_alpha   90.00
_cell.angle_beta   90.00
_cell.angle_gamma   90.00
#
_symmetry.space_group_name_H-M   'P 1'
#
loop_
_entity.id
_entity.type
_entity.pdbx_description
1 polymer ?
#
loop_
_entity_poly.entity_id
_entity_poly.type
_entity_poly.pdbx_seq_one_letter_code
_entity_poly.pdbx_strand_id
1 'polypeptide(L)' 'MKRINEAPKAPRWISTEAGQWAWIEYGEWRDTAANALLVNERQELLAKAEQLREAFESTRTAA' A
#
# COMPACT_ATOMS: atom_id res chain seq x y z
N MET A 1 17.98 -12.76 17.25
CA MET A 1 16.82 -13.02 16.38
C MET A 1 16.05 -11.73 16.15
N LYS A 2 16.34 -11.00 15.06
CA LYS A 2 15.44 -9.94 14.58
C LYS A 2 14.43 -10.62 13.65
N ARG A 3 13.15 -10.59 13.99
CA ARG A 3 12.10 -10.96 13.02
C ARG A 3 12.08 -9.84 11.99
N ILE A 4 12.76 -10.06 10.87
CA ILE A 4 12.67 -9.19 9.70
C ILE A 4 11.31 -9.50 9.08
N ASN A 5 10.25 -8.96 9.68
CA ASN A 5 8.96 -8.75 9.02
C ASN A 5 9.05 -7.43 8.22
N GLU A 6 10.16 -7.21 7.54
CA GLU A 6 10.36 -5.99 6.76
C GLU A 6 9.86 -6.29 5.36
N ALA A 7 8.60 -5.92 5.10
CA ALA A 7 8.20 -5.64 3.72
C ALA A 7 9.35 -4.84 3.06
N PRO A 8 9.76 -5.18 1.83
CA PRO A 8 10.89 -4.55 1.16
C PRO A 8 10.75 -3.02 1.23
N LYS A 9 11.84 -2.26 1.25
CA LYS A 9 11.73 -0.81 1.43
C LYS A 9 10.79 -0.21 0.38
N ALA A 10 9.78 0.53 0.84
CA ALA A 10 8.81 1.16 -0.04
C ALA A 10 9.48 2.15 -1.02
N PRO A 11 9.06 2.18 -2.29
CA PRO A 11 9.45 3.20 -3.25
C PRO A 11 9.22 4.61 -2.71
N ARG A 12 10.12 5.55 -3.05
CA ARG A 12 10.09 6.94 -2.55
C ARG A 12 8.79 7.70 -2.86
N TRP A 13 8.08 7.31 -3.90
CA TRP A 13 6.82 7.96 -4.30
C TRP A 13 5.64 7.55 -3.41
N ILE A 14 5.75 6.44 -2.66
CA ILE A 14 4.75 5.98 -1.70
C ILE A 14 4.96 6.77 -0.40
N SER A 15 4.37 7.95 -0.36
CA SER A 15 4.52 8.92 0.75
C SER A 15 3.26 9.09 1.58
N THR A 16 2.11 8.57 1.13
CA THR A 16 0.86 8.62 1.87
C THR A 16 0.79 7.50 2.90
N GLU A 17 0.10 7.73 4.01
CA GLU A 17 -0.08 6.71 5.05
C GLU A 17 -0.82 5.47 4.51
N ALA A 18 -1.84 5.68 3.67
CA ALA A 18 -2.56 4.59 3.02
C ALA A 18 -1.65 3.78 2.09
N GLY A 19 -0.78 4.44 1.32
CA GLY A 19 0.19 3.77 0.46
C GLY A 19 1.23 2.97 1.25
N GLN A 20 1.72 3.50 2.38
CA GLN A 20 2.64 2.78 3.27
C GLN A 20 1.97 1.57 3.91
N TRP A 21 0.72 1.73 4.36
CA TRP A 21 -0.09 0.64 4.89
C TRP A 21 -0.34 -0.44 3.84
N ALA A 22 -0.77 -0.07 2.63
CA ALA A 22 -1.02 -1.01 1.54
C ALA A 22 0.28 -1.73 1.14
N TRP A 23 1.41 -1.03 1.16
CA TRP A 23 2.71 -1.63 0.95
C TRP A 23 3.02 -2.72 1.98
N ILE A 24 2.67 -2.53 3.25
CA ILE A 24 2.94 -3.50 4.32
C ILE A 24 1.93 -4.66 4.33
N GLU A 25 0.65 -4.35 4.16
CA GLU A 25 -0.46 -5.30 4.40
C GLU A 25 -0.99 -5.98 3.12
N TYR A 26 -0.84 -5.36 1.94
CA TYR A 26 -1.42 -5.85 0.68
C TYR A 26 -0.33 -6.25 -0.32
N GLY A 27 -0.04 -7.55 -0.40
CA GLY A 27 0.97 -8.11 -1.31
C GLY A 27 0.71 -7.82 -2.79
N GLU A 28 -0.52 -8.02 -3.28
CA GLU A 28 -0.85 -7.78 -4.69
C GLU A 28 -0.73 -6.29 -5.06
N TRP A 29 -1.13 -5.40 -4.15
CA TRP A 29 -0.98 -3.96 -4.34
C TRP A 29 0.51 -3.58 -4.39
N ARG A 30 1.32 -4.15 -3.49
CA ARG A 30 2.78 -3.97 -3.46
C ARG A 30 3.44 -4.40 -4.77
N ASP A 31 3.08 -5.57 -5.30
CA ASP A 31 3.64 -6.08 -6.55
C ASP A 31 3.30 -5.16 -7.73
N THR A 32 2.07 -4.65 -7.76
CA THR A 32 1.66 -3.67 -8.79
C THR A 32 2.44 -2.35 -8.63
N ALA A 33 2.58 -1.86 -7.39
CA ALA A 33 3.32 -0.64 -7.09
C ALA A 33 4.83 -0.75 -7.37
N ALA A 34 5.42 -1.91 -7.17
CA ALA A 34 6.83 -2.17 -7.50
C ALA A 34 7.11 -2.07 -9.01
N ASN A 35 6.11 -2.37 -9.84
CA ASN A 35 6.21 -2.35 -11.30
C ASN A 35 5.68 -1.05 -11.94
N ALA A 36 5.18 -0.09 -11.16
CA ALA A 36 4.62 1.17 -11.68
C ALA A 36 5.73 2.13 -12.16
N LEU A 37 5.79 2.34 -13.47
CA LEU A 37 6.82 3.14 -14.11
C LEU A 37 6.36 4.58 -14.37
N LEU A 38 5.06 4.79 -14.60
CA LEU A 38 4.49 6.09 -14.94
C LEU A 38 3.97 6.82 -13.71
N VAL A 39 4.01 8.17 -13.76
CA VAL A 39 3.50 9.01 -12.67
C VAL A 39 1.99 8.82 -12.47
N ASN A 40 1.22 8.70 -13.55
CA ASN A 40 -0.22 8.52 -13.48
C ASN A 40 -0.59 7.19 -12.82
N GLU A 41 0.08 6.08 -13.17
CA GLU A 41 -0.13 4.77 -12.53
C GLU A 41 0.12 4.84 -11.02
N ARG A 42 1.16 5.58 -10.61
CA ARG A 42 1.49 5.79 -9.19
C ARG A 42 0.40 6.56 -8.48
N GLN A 43 -0.15 7.62 -9.10
CA GLN A 43 -1.26 8.38 -8.53
C GLN A 43 -2.51 7.52 -8.37
N GLU A 44 -2.86 6.71 -9.37
CA GLU A 44 -3.97 5.76 -9.31
C GLU A 44 -3.77 4.72 -8.21
N LEU A 45 -2.54 4.23 -8.03
CA LEU A 45 -2.23 3.28 -6.96
C LEU A 45 -2.35 3.88 -5.58
N LEU A 46 -1.96 5.15 -5.37
CA LEU A 46 -2.17 5.84 -4.10
C LEU A 46 -3.66 6.00 -3.80
N ALA A 47 -4.46 6.40 -4.78
CA ALA A 47 -5.92 6.49 -4.63
C ALA A 47 -6.54 5.12 -4.31
N LYS A 48 -6.07 4.06 -4.98
CA LYS A 48 -6.49 2.68 -4.69
C LYS A 48 -6.10 2.25 -3.28
N ALA A 49 -4.92 2.66 -2.79
CA ALA A 49 -4.50 2.35 -1.42
C ALA A 49 -5.40 3.01 -0.38
N GLU A 50 -5.85 4.25 -0.63
CA GLU A 50 -6.82 4.94 0.21
C GLU A 50 -8.15 4.18 0.26
N GLN A 51 -8.70 3.81 -0.90
CA GLN A 51 -9.93 3.02 -0.98
C GLN A 51 -9.82 1.67 -0.25
N LEU A 52 -8.69 0.97 -0.40
CA LEU A 52 -8.44 -0.29 0.30
C LEU A 52 -8.43 -0.08 1.82
N ARG A 53 -7.80 1.00 2.28
CA ARG A 53 -7.73 1.33 3.71
C ARG A 53 -9.09 1.66 4.27
N GLU A 54 -9.88 2.48 3.58
CA GLU A 54 -11.25 2.80 3.97
C GLU A 54 -12.13 1.55 4.04
N ALA A 55 -12.03 0.65 3.07
CA ALA A 55 -12.76 -0.61 3.05
C ALA A 55 -12.35 -1.53 4.21
N PHE A 56 -11.05 -1.59 4.52
CA PHE A 56 -10.52 -2.35 5.64
C PHE A 56 -10.99 -1.79 6.99
N GLU A 57 -10.91 -0.47 7.17
CA GLU A 57 -11.37 0.21 8.37
C GLU A 57 -12.89 0.04 8.57
N SER A 58 -13.68 0.20 7.50
CA SER A 58 -15.13 -0.03 7.52
C SER A 58 -15.46 -1.47 7.95
N THR A 59 -14.74 -2.45 7.40
CA THR A 59 -14.93 -3.87 7.76
C THR A 59 -14.53 -4.14 9.22
N ARG A 60 -13.46 -3.51 9.70
CA ARG A 60 -12.99 -3.65 11.09
C ARG A 60 -13.93 -3.02 12.10
N THR A 61 -14.59 -1.91 11.76
CA THR A 61 -15.55 -1.23 12.63
C THR A 61 -16.93 -1.91 12.63
N ALA A 62 -17.26 -2.67 11.57
CA ALA A 62 -18.50 -3.43 11.49
C ALA A 62 -18.45 -4.82 12.17
N ALA A 63 -17.28 -5.24 12.66
CA ALA A 63 -17.06 -6.51 13.37
C ALA A 63 -16.94 -6.31 14.89
#